data_AF-A0A6A7BSM3-F1
#
_entry.id   AF-A0A6A7BSM3-F1
#
_cell.length_a   1.000
_cell.length_b   1.000
_cell.length_c   1.000
_cell.angle_alpha   90.00
_cell.angle_beta   90.00
_cell.angle_gamma   90.00
#
_symmetry.space_group_name_H-M   'P 1'
#
loop_
_entity.id
_entity.type
_entity.pdbx_description
1 polymer ?
#
loop_
_entity_poly.entity_id
_entity_poly.type
_entity_poly.pdbx_seq_one_letter_code
_entity_poly.pdbx_strand_id
1 'polypeptide(L)'
;MLDIKTAPLKAWFRRNGGYLHDQVEIIPGRETRTNWRGFSTKDSTLCKVPYTLSLSFLNALVDEEYPAFYAVRHRLSPRLMGIFYLMLQRQLGNRSFWSPYIDALPQEDLVHEVWFEQPEDMKLLEGTDAYPRVTMSMKRYGCEFDAAMACLEKAGMDVGIFTW
;
A
#
# COMPACT_ATOMS: atom_id res chain seq x y z
N MET A 1 15.71 -11.43 10.94
CA MET A 1 15.69 -9.96 11.16
C MET A 1 15.39 -9.36 9.80
N LEU A 2 14.16 -8.90 9.55
CA LEU A 2 13.79 -8.36 8.24
C LEU A 2 14.55 -7.06 8.01
N ASP A 3 15.45 -7.08 7.03
CA ASP A 3 16.29 -5.94 6.66
C ASP A 3 15.43 -4.97 5.84
N ILE A 4 14.85 -3.98 6.52
CA ILE A 4 14.10 -2.92 5.86
C ILE A 4 15.10 -2.19 4.97
N LYS A 5 14.86 -2.20 3.65
CA LYS A 5 15.72 -1.58 2.63
C LYS A 5 15.64 -0.04 2.68
N THR A 6 16.04 0.54 3.82
CA THR A 6 15.98 1.98 4.10
C THR A 6 16.98 2.77 3.25
N ALA A 7 18.15 2.20 2.94
CA ALA A 7 19.15 2.85 2.11
C ALA A 7 18.68 3.05 0.65
N PRO A 8 18.16 2.01 -0.04
CA PRO A 8 17.53 2.17 -1.35
C PRO A 8 16.38 3.18 -1.36
N LEU A 9 15.51 3.16 -0.35
CA LEU A 9 14.42 4.13 -0.20
C LEU A 9 14.94 5.57 -0.12
N LYS A 10 15.90 5.84 0.78
CA LYS A 10 16.48 7.17 0.96
C LYS A 10 17.17 7.68 -0.32
N ALA A 11 17.92 6.81 -1.00
CA ALA A 11 18.60 7.17 -2.24
C ALA A 11 17.60 7.50 -3.36
N TRP A 12 16.57 6.68 -3.54
CA TRP A 12 15.49 6.94 -4.49
C TRP A 12 14.74 8.22 -4.16
N PHE A 13 14.38 8.43 -2.90
CA PHE A 13 13.66 9.62 -2.44
C PHE A 13 14.44 10.91 -2.76
N ARG A 14 15.73 10.96 -2.41
CA ARG A 14 16.60 12.12 -2.65
C ARG A 14 16.81 12.40 -4.14
N ARG A 15 17.07 11.35 -4.93
CA ARG A 15 17.28 11.47 -6.38
C ARG A 15 16.07 12.06 -7.12
N ASN A 16 14.86 11.86 -6.59
CA ASN A 16 13.62 12.35 -7.19
C ASN A 16 13.11 13.65 -6.54
N GLY A 17 13.99 14.44 -5.92
CA GLY A 17 13.67 15.76 -5.36
C GLY A 17 13.07 15.73 -3.95
N GLY A 18 13.02 14.56 -3.31
CA GLY A 18 12.71 14.42 -1.90
C GLY A 18 13.82 15.00 -1.04
N TYR A 19 13.45 15.70 0.02
CA TYR A 19 14.40 16.18 1.02
C TYR A 19 14.14 15.48 2.35
N LEU A 20 15.19 14.90 2.93
CA LEU A 20 15.20 14.28 4.25
C LEU A 20 16.40 14.83 5.01
N HIS A 21 16.14 15.46 6.15
CA HIS A 21 17.17 16.04 7.02
C HIS A 21 18.21 14.97 7.41
N ASP A 22 19.50 15.32 7.40
CA ASP A 22 20.58 14.34 7.55
C ASP A 22 20.61 13.65 8.92
N GLN A 23 20.07 14.31 9.95
CA GLN A 23 19.93 13.73 11.29
C GLN A 23 18.69 12.82 11.43
N VAL A 24 17.90 12.62 10.36
CA VAL A 24 16.74 11.72 10.38
C VAL A 24 17.13 10.31 9.91
N GLU A 25 16.95 9.37 10.82
CA GLU A 25 17.15 7.96 10.64
C GLU A 25 15.81 7.22 10.60
N ILE A 26 15.74 6.22 9.71
CA ILE A 26 14.65 5.25 9.71
C ILE A 26 15.21 4.04 10.44
N ILE A 27 14.64 3.74 11.60
CA ILE A 27 15.11 2.67 12.49
C ILE A 27 14.04 1.58 12.58
N PRO A 28 14.41 0.32 12.84
CA PRO A 28 13.44 -0.73 13.12
C PRO A 28 12.60 -0.38 14.37
N GLY A 29 11.29 -0.51 14.25
CA GLY A 29 10.33 -0.33 15.36
C GLY A 29 9.91 -1.67 15.95
N ARG A 30 9.72 -1.74 17.28
CA ARG A 30 9.25 -2.96 17.97
C ARG A 30 7.80 -3.32 17.63
N GLU A 31 6.94 -2.33 17.39
CA GLU A 31 5.49 -2.51 17.17
C GLU A 31 5.06 -2.19 15.73
N THR A 32 5.70 -1.21 15.09
CA THR A 32 5.33 -0.66 13.76
C THR A 32 6.24 -1.11 12.62
N ARG A 33 7.22 -1.99 12.90
CA ARG A 33 8.36 -2.39 12.03
C ARG A 33 9.31 -1.25 11.64
N THR A 34 8.86 -0.02 11.41
CA THR A 34 9.70 1.18 11.21
C THR A 34 9.30 2.35 12.11
N ASN A 35 10.31 3.03 12.64
CA ASN A 35 10.19 4.29 13.35
C ASN A 35 11.12 5.33 12.71
N TRP A 36 10.77 6.60 12.90
CA TRP A 36 11.59 7.72 12.46
C TRP A 36 12.20 8.36 13.70
N ARG A 37 13.51 8.58 13.70
CA ARG A 37 14.23 9.21 14.79
C ARG A 37 15.15 10.28 14.23
N GLY A 38 15.18 11.44 14.86
CA GLY A 38 16.17 12.45 14.54
C GLY A 38 16.21 13.57 15.56
N PHE A 39 17.28 14.35 15.49
CA PHE A 39 17.43 15.58 16.26
C PHE A 39 17.31 16.78 15.31
N SER A 40 16.75 17.87 15.83
CA SER A 40 16.49 19.08 15.06
C SER A 40 16.29 20.26 16.01
N THR A 41 16.56 21.47 15.52
CA THR A 41 16.06 22.69 16.17
C THR A 41 14.56 22.83 15.89
N LYS A 42 13.88 23.71 16.62
CA LYS A 42 12.41 23.87 16.60
C LYS A 42 11.83 24.17 15.21
N ASP A 43 12.63 24.74 14.31
CA ASP A 43 12.17 25.25 13.01
C ASP A 43 12.80 24.54 11.79
N SER A 44 13.59 23.47 11.98
CA SER A 44 14.16 22.78 10.81
C SER A 44 13.09 21.99 10.06
N THR A 45 13.18 22.01 8.73
CA THR A 45 12.43 21.07 7.90
C THR A 45 13.01 19.66 8.06
N LEU A 46 12.18 18.70 8.47
CA LEU A 46 12.59 17.30 8.63
C LEU A 46 12.47 16.51 7.32
N CYS A 47 11.39 16.76 6.57
CA CYS A 47 11.09 16.05 5.33
C CYS A 47 10.28 16.95 4.39
N LYS A 48 10.55 16.88 3.08
CA LYS A 48 9.71 17.46 2.03
C LYS A 48 9.53 16.42 0.93
N VAL A 49 8.28 16.06 0.66
CA VAL A 49 7.91 15.05 -0.34
C VAL A 49 7.30 15.76 -1.55
N PRO A 50 7.95 15.72 -2.73
CA PRO A 50 7.35 16.14 -3.99
C PRO A 50 6.09 15.34 -4.29
N TYR A 51 5.08 16.01 -4.85
CA TYR A 51 3.84 15.35 -5.25
C TYR A 51 4.07 14.24 -6.29
N THR A 52 5.09 14.39 -7.13
CA THR A 52 5.52 13.40 -8.13
C THR A 52 5.94 12.06 -7.52
N LEU A 53 6.26 12.01 -6.23
CA LEU A 53 6.60 10.78 -5.52
C LEU A 53 5.39 10.09 -4.87
N SER A 54 4.23 10.73 -4.86
CA SER A 54 3.02 10.12 -4.32
C SER A 54 2.56 8.95 -5.19
N LEU A 55 2.10 7.89 -4.52
CA LEU A 55 1.41 6.76 -5.15
C LEU A 55 -0.07 6.84 -4.77
N SER A 56 -0.91 7.11 -5.75
CA SER A 56 -2.34 7.36 -5.55
C SER A 56 -3.17 6.85 -6.73
N PHE A 57 -4.50 6.85 -6.58
CA PHE A 57 -5.40 6.51 -7.69
C PHE A 57 -5.27 7.46 -8.89
N LEU A 58 -4.79 8.69 -8.68
CA LEU A 58 -4.59 9.65 -9.78
C LEU A 58 -3.51 9.17 -10.74
N ASN A 59 -2.50 8.45 -10.24
CA ASN A 59 -1.48 7.84 -11.08
C ASN A 59 -2.10 6.78 -12.00
N ALA A 60 -3.05 5.98 -11.50
CA ALA A 60 -3.76 4.99 -12.30
C ALA A 60 -4.59 5.60 -13.45
N LEU A 61 -5.07 6.83 -13.27
CA LEU A 61 -5.89 7.52 -14.29
C LEU A 61 -5.09 8.11 -15.44
N VAL A 62 -3.78 8.26 -15.28
CA VAL A 62 -2.89 8.85 -16.28
C VAL A 62 -1.83 7.88 -16.77
N ASP A 63 -1.88 6.62 -16.32
CA ASP A 63 -0.98 5.56 -16.75
C ASP A 63 -1.43 4.98 -18.09
N GLU A 64 -0.75 5.38 -19.17
CA GLU A 64 -1.06 4.97 -20.52
C GLU A 64 -0.75 3.50 -20.80
N GLU A 65 0.09 2.85 -19.99
CA GLU A 65 0.34 1.41 -20.09
C GLU A 65 -0.87 0.59 -19.59
N TYR A 66 -1.69 1.19 -18.73
CA TYR A 66 -2.85 0.54 -18.10
C TYR A 66 -4.14 1.36 -18.29
N PRO A 67 -4.60 1.56 -19.54
CA PRO A 67 -5.76 2.41 -19.86
C PRO A 67 -7.08 1.90 -19.27
N ALA A 68 -7.13 0.62 -18.87
CA ALA A 68 -8.28 0.01 -18.22
C ALA A 68 -8.72 0.77 -16.96
N PHE A 69 -7.79 1.30 -16.16
CA PHE A 69 -8.11 2.09 -14.97
C PHE A 69 -8.88 3.36 -15.33
N TYR A 70 -8.45 4.07 -16.36
CA TYR A 70 -9.19 5.24 -16.84
C TYR A 70 -10.56 4.86 -17.39
N ALA A 71 -10.69 3.74 -18.10
CA ALA A 71 -11.95 3.25 -18.64
C ALA A 71 -12.99 2.97 -17.54
N VAL A 72 -12.56 2.49 -16.37
CA VAL A 72 -13.43 2.16 -15.23
C VAL A 72 -13.55 3.25 -14.16
N ARG A 73 -13.00 4.45 -14.40
CA ARG A 73 -12.90 5.55 -13.41
C ARG A 73 -14.22 5.95 -12.73
N HIS A 74 -15.36 5.76 -13.40
CA HIS A 74 -16.70 6.05 -12.86
C HIS A 74 -17.37 4.85 -12.19
N ARG A 75 -16.79 3.66 -12.34
CA ARG A 75 -17.31 2.39 -11.79
C ARG A 75 -16.58 1.96 -10.53
N LEU A 76 -15.29 2.29 -10.43
CA LEU A 76 -14.48 2.00 -9.24
C LEU A 76 -14.38 3.23 -8.35
N SER A 77 -14.51 3.01 -7.04
CA SER A 77 -14.20 4.07 -6.08
C SER A 77 -12.71 4.43 -6.13
N PRO A 78 -12.33 5.68 -5.82
CA PRO A 78 -10.93 6.09 -5.74
C PRO A 78 -10.09 5.19 -4.81
N ARG A 79 -10.71 4.69 -3.73
CA ARG A 79 -10.07 3.76 -2.79
C ARG A 79 -9.70 2.44 -3.47
N LEU A 80 -10.65 1.79 -4.15
CA LEU A 80 -10.41 0.52 -4.83
C LEU A 80 -9.41 0.70 -5.98
N MET A 81 -9.53 1.77 -6.75
CA MET A 81 -8.59 2.08 -7.81
C MET A 81 -7.16 2.26 -7.28
N GLY A 82 -6.99 2.97 -6.14
CA GLY A 82 -5.69 3.09 -5.49
C GLY A 82 -5.13 1.75 -4.99
N ILE A 83 -5.97 0.88 -4.43
CA ILE A 83 -5.56 -0.46 -3.97
C ILE A 83 -5.09 -1.32 -5.15
N PHE A 84 -5.89 -1.43 -6.21
CA PHE A 84 -5.53 -2.23 -7.39
C PHE A 84 -4.29 -1.68 -8.11
N TYR A 85 -4.13 -0.36 -8.15
CA TYR A 85 -2.93 0.23 -8.72
C TYR A 85 -1.69 -0.06 -7.86
N LEU A 86 -1.80 -0.01 -6.53
CA LEU A 86 -0.71 -0.45 -5.64
C LEU A 86 -0.37 -1.94 -5.86
N MET A 87 -1.37 -2.81 -6.00
CA MET A 87 -1.15 -4.23 -6.28
C MET A 87 -0.41 -4.42 -7.61
N LEU A 88 -0.84 -3.72 -8.66
CA LEU A 88 -0.18 -3.75 -9.97
C LEU A 88 1.29 -3.33 -9.85
N GLN A 89 1.56 -2.18 -9.22
CA GLN A 89 2.91 -1.66 -9.05
C GLN A 89 3.79 -2.59 -8.20
N ARG A 90 3.20 -3.33 -7.25
CA ARG A 90 3.89 -4.38 -6.51
C ARG A 90 4.28 -5.55 -7.42
N GLN A 91 3.39 -6.01 -8.31
CA GLN A 91 3.67 -7.09 -9.27
C GLN A 91 4.71 -6.71 -10.33
N LEU A 92 4.82 -5.42 -10.66
CA LEU A 92 5.88 -4.92 -11.56
C LEU A 92 7.29 -5.08 -10.96
N GLY A 93 7.42 -5.21 -9.64
CA GLY A 93 8.69 -5.34 -8.94
C GLY A 93 9.64 -4.20 -9.31
N ASN A 94 10.88 -4.53 -9.68
CA ASN A 94 11.92 -3.54 -10.05
C ASN A 94 11.58 -2.67 -11.27
N ARG A 95 10.54 -3.03 -12.05
CA ARG A 95 10.06 -2.17 -13.16
C ARG A 95 9.21 -1.01 -12.67
N SER A 96 8.65 -1.10 -11.47
CA SER A 96 7.87 -0.02 -10.88
C SER A 96 8.77 1.15 -10.49
N PHE A 97 8.36 2.37 -10.86
CA PHE A 97 8.98 3.60 -10.38
C PHE A 97 9.00 3.67 -8.84
N TRP A 98 7.97 3.13 -8.18
CA TRP A 98 7.82 3.12 -6.73
C TRP A 98 8.41 1.88 -6.07
N SER A 99 9.17 1.04 -6.79
CA SER A 99 9.75 -0.19 -6.21
C SER A 99 10.48 0.03 -4.87
N PRO A 100 11.36 1.04 -4.70
CA PRO A 100 12.02 1.28 -3.40
C PRO A 100 11.06 1.69 -2.27
N TYR A 101 9.93 2.32 -2.61
CA TYR A 101 8.87 2.66 -1.66
C TYR A 101 8.05 1.43 -1.28
N ILE A 102 7.64 0.62 -2.27
CA ILE A 102 6.85 -0.59 -2.06
C ILE A 102 7.64 -1.64 -1.27
N ASP A 103 8.93 -1.80 -1.57
CA ASP A 103 9.85 -2.70 -0.83
C ASP A 103 10.01 -2.31 0.64
N ALA A 104 9.81 -1.03 0.98
CA ALA A 104 9.88 -0.53 2.35
C ALA A 104 8.55 -0.64 3.10
N LEU A 105 7.45 -1.00 2.42
CA LEU A 105 6.17 -1.24 3.09
C LEU A 105 6.26 -2.49 3.96
N PRO A 106 5.50 -2.52 5.07
CA PRO A 106 5.34 -3.73 5.86
C PRO A 106 4.88 -4.90 5.00
N GLN A 107 5.52 -6.05 5.18
CA GLN A 107 5.08 -7.33 4.62
C GLN A 107 3.90 -7.90 5.44
N GLU A 108 3.23 -8.90 4.88
CA GLU A 108 1.89 -9.44 5.25
C GLU A 108 1.72 -9.86 6.72
N ASP A 109 2.81 -9.98 7.46
CA ASP A 109 2.86 -10.25 8.90
C ASP A 109 2.50 -9.01 9.76
N LEU A 110 1.59 -8.15 9.26
CA LEU A 110 0.89 -7.13 10.04
C LEU A 110 -0.49 -7.66 10.43
N VAL A 111 -0.73 -7.75 11.74
CA VAL A 111 -2.03 -8.05 12.33
C VAL A 111 -2.99 -6.91 12.01
N HIS A 112 -3.74 -7.01 10.92
CA HIS A 112 -4.84 -6.12 10.65
C HIS A 112 -6.13 -6.76 11.17
N GLU A 113 -7.11 -5.93 11.53
CA GLU A 113 -8.38 -6.31 12.20
C GLU A 113 -9.15 -7.50 11.58
N VAL A 114 -8.84 -7.90 10.35
CA VAL A 114 -9.50 -9.01 9.62
C VAL A 114 -8.57 -10.19 9.30
N TRP A 115 -7.31 -10.17 9.73
CA TRP A 115 -6.39 -11.28 9.50
C TRP A 115 -6.38 -12.19 10.72
N PHE A 116 -7.34 -13.11 10.74
CA PHE A 116 -7.33 -14.28 11.61
C PHE A 116 -6.93 -15.47 10.74
N GLU A 117 -5.67 -15.91 10.89
CA GLU A 117 -5.12 -17.00 10.08
C GLU A 117 -5.78 -18.34 10.42
N GLN A 118 -6.21 -18.50 11.68
CA GLN A 118 -6.88 -19.70 12.15
C GLN A 118 -8.36 -19.44 12.45
N PRO A 119 -9.27 -20.33 12.01
CA PRO A 119 -10.69 -20.27 12.38
C PRO A 119 -10.93 -20.23 13.90
N GLU A 120 -10.01 -20.80 14.68
CA GLU A 120 -10.03 -20.80 16.14
C GLU A 120 -9.84 -19.40 16.73
N ASP A 121 -9.08 -18.52 16.09
CA ASP A 121 -8.85 -17.16 16.57
C ASP A 121 -10.12 -16.31 16.45
N MET A 122 -10.95 -16.58 15.44
CA MET A 122 -12.26 -15.95 15.30
C MET A 122 -13.19 -16.28 16.47
N LYS A 123 -13.04 -17.46 17.10
CA LYS A 123 -13.83 -17.83 18.28
C LYS A 123 -13.50 -16.95 19.49
N LEU A 124 -12.28 -16.41 19.58
CA LEU A 124 -11.89 -15.50 20.67
C LEU A 124 -12.67 -14.17 20.62
N LEU A 125 -13.24 -13.84 19.46
CA LEU A 125 -14.06 -12.64 19.31
C LEU A 125 -15.53 -12.88 19.66
N GLU A 126 -15.98 -14.13 19.78
CA GLU A 126 -17.38 -14.45 20.06
C GLU A 126 -17.83 -13.79 21.38
N GLY A 127 -18.99 -13.12 21.36
CA GLY A 127 -19.47 -12.35 22.49
C GLY A 127 -18.88 -10.94 22.61
N THR A 128 -17.98 -10.53 21.71
CA THR A 128 -17.49 -9.15 21.61
C THR A 128 -18.09 -8.42 20.39
N ASP A 129 -18.12 -7.09 20.43
CA ASP A 129 -18.52 -6.26 19.29
C ASP A 129 -17.55 -6.33 18.10
N ALA A 130 -16.37 -6.92 18.29
CA ALA A 130 -15.38 -7.10 17.22
C ALA A 130 -15.82 -8.18 16.23
N TYR A 131 -16.44 -9.27 16.69
CA TYR A 131 -16.85 -10.39 15.83
C TYR A 131 -17.72 -9.97 14.63
N PRO A 132 -18.85 -9.24 14.83
CA PRO A 132 -19.67 -8.80 13.70
C PRO A 132 -18.94 -7.79 12.80
N ARG A 133 -18.06 -6.93 13.35
CA ARG A 133 -17.28 -5.95 12.56
C ARG A 133 -16.28 -6.63 11.61
N VAL A 134 -15.58 -7.64 12.11
CA VAL A 134 -14.58 -8.42 11.35
C VAL A 134 -15.26 -9.19 10.23
N THR A 135 -16.33 -9.93 10.56
CA THR A 135 -17.09 -10.72 9.60
C THR A 135 -17.67 -9.86 8.48
N MET A 136 -18.24 -8.71 8.82
CA MET A 136 -18.77 -7.76 7.83
C MET A 136 -17.66 -7.19 6.94
N SER A 137 -16.51 -6.88 7.52
CA SER A 137 -15.36 -6.33 6.79
C SER A 137 -14.79 -7.35 5.80
N MET A 138 -14.59 -8.61 6.21
CA MET A 138 -14.16 -9.70 5.32
C MET A 138 -15.10 -9.88 4.13
N LYS A 139 -16.42 -9.96 4.41
CA LYS A 139 -17.44 -10.09 3.36
C LYS A 139 -17.41 -8.90 2.40
N ARG A 140 -17.33 -7.68 2.93
CA ARG A 140 -17.27 -6.45 2.12
C ARG A 140 -16.03 -6.45 1.22
N TYR A 141 -14.85 -6.78 1.76
CA TYR A 141 -13.61 -6.79 0.99
C TYR A 141 -13.65 -7.84 -0.13
N GLY A 142 -14.18 -9.04 0.13
CA GLY A 142 -14.39 -10.05 -0.91
C GLY A 142 -15.29 -9.53 -2.03
N CYS A 143 -16.48 -9.00 -1.70
CA CYS A 143 -17.40 -8.46 -2.71
C CYS A 143 -16.80 -7.28 -3.49
N GLU A 144 -16.07 -6.37 -2.82
CA GLU A 144 -15.41 -5.24 -3.47
C GLU A 144 -14.28 -5.70 -4.40
N PHE A 145 -13.52 -6.72 -4.00
CA PHE A 145 -12.47 -7.32 -4.81
C PHE A 145 -13.04 -7.96 -6.07
N ASP A 146 -14.05 -8.83 -5.94
CA ASP A 146 -14.71 -9.51 -7.05
C ASP A 146 -15.32 -8.51 -8.05
N ALA A 147 -16.00 -7.49 -7.53
CA ALA A 147 -16.61 -6.45 -8.36
C ALA A 147 -15.56 -5.63 -9.13
N ALA A 148 -14.42 -5.34 -8.49
CA ALA A 148 -13.33 -4.61 -9.12
C ALA A 148 -12.62 -5.45 -10.19
N MET A 149 -12.33 -6.72 -9.90
CA MET A 149 -11.78 -7.69 -10.85
C MET A 149 -12.67 -7.78 -12.10
N ALA A 150 -13.98 -7.99 -11.92
CA ALA A 150 -14.92 -8.07 -13.03
C ALA A 150 -15.01 -6.76 -13.84
N CYS A 151 -14.84 -5.61 -13.20
CA CYS A 151 -14.81 -4.32 -13.91
C CYS A 151 -13.54 -4.15 -14.75
N LEU A 152 -12.38 -4.49 -14.19
CA LEU A 152 -11.08 -4.37 -14.85
C LEU A 152 -10.94 -5.37 -16.01
N GLU A 153 -11.39 -6.61 -15.81
CA GLU A 153 -11.43 -7.65 -16.84
C GLU A 153 -12.29 -7.22 -18.03
N LYS A 154 -13.49 -6.68 -17.78
CA LYS A 154 -14.36 -6.12 -18.84
C LYS A 154 -13.75 -4.93 -19.56
N ALA A 155 -12.80 -4.24 -18.95
CA ALA A 155 -12.04 -3.16 -19.57
C ALA A 155 -10.79 -3.64 -20.33
N GLY A 156 -10.57 -4.96 -20.42
CA GLY A 156 -9.48 -5.59 -21.17
C GLY A 156 -8.19 -5.74 -20.37
N MET A 157 -8.21 -5.57 -19.05
CA MET A 157 -7.05 -5.81 -18.21
C MET A 157 -6.88 -7.30 -17.94
N ASP A 158 -5.65 -7.81 -18.03
CA ASP A 158 -5.32 -9.13 -17.48
C ASP A 158 -5.36 -9.05 -15.96
N VAL A 159 -6.44 -9.56 -15.38
CA VAL A 159 -6.65 -9.57 -13.93
C VAL A 159 -5.96 -10.74 -13.24
N GLY A 160 -5.46 -11.72 -13.99
CA GLY A 160 -4.72 -12.86 -13.44
C GLY A 160 -3.48 -12.43 -12.65
N ILE A 161 -2.94 -11.24 -12.93
CA ILE A 161 -1.82 -10.65 -12.20
C ILE A 161 -2.14 -10.34 -10.73
N PHE A 162 -3.42 -10.25 -10.36
CA PHE A 162 -3.87 -9.95 -8.99
C PHE A 162 -4.14 -11.18 -8.14
N THR A 163 -4.11 -12.37 -8.76
CA THR A 163 -4.38 -13.66 -8.12
C THR A 163 -3.13 -14.53 -8.18
N TRP A 164 -2.83 -15.27 -7.10
CA TRP A 164 -1.68 -16.18 -7.00
C TRP A 164 -2.12 -17.65 -6.95
#